data_AF-A0A2E2U407-F1
#
_entry.id   AF-A0A2E2U407-F1
#
_cell.length_a   1.000
_cell.length_b   1.000
_cell.length_c   1.000
_cell.angle_alpha   90.00
_cell.angle_beta   90.00
_cell.angle_gamma   90.00
#
_symmetry.space_group_name_H-M   'P 1'
#
loop_
_entity.id
_entity.type
_entity.pdbx_description
1 polymer ?
#
loop_
_entity_poly.entity_id
_entity_poly.type
_entity_poly.pdbx_seq_one_letter_code
_entity_poly.pdbx_strand_id
1 'polypeptide(L)'
;MSWYFKKLGFIFIDRKRGLNSLRHIINSIKNLKDESPKTFIIFPEGTRLLPGEKKKFLTPGVFAIKKKLNLPVIPVRHNSGEFWRNKKFFKTQGTIHVNVFPEIKSLDKEI
;
A
#
# COMPACT_ATOMS: atom_id res chain seq x y z
N MET A 1 4.41 10.01 18.47
CA MET A 1 3.97 9.99 17.05
C MET A 1 3.55 11.39 16.66
N SER A 2 4.09 11.97 15.59
CA SER A 2 3.96 13.41 15.27
C SER A 2 2.56 13.79 14.74
N TRP A 3 2.01 14.93 15.19
CA TRP A 3 0.75 15.55 14.73
C TRP A 3 0.67 15.71 13.20
N TYR A 4 1.84 15.87 12.57
CA TYR A 4 1.99 16.08 11.14
C TYR A 4 1.36 14.95 10.30
N PHE A 5 1.59 13.68 10.68
CA PHE A 5 1.05 12.54 9.93
C PHE A 5 -0.47 12.42 10.00
N LYS A 6 -1.08 12.82 11.13
CA LYS A 6 -2.55 12.87 11.25
C LYS A 6 -3.14 13.93 10.32
N LYS A 7 -2.52 15.11 10.25
CA LYS A 7 -2.95 16.19 9.35
C LYS A 7 -2.85 15.79 7.87
N LEU A 8 -1.84 14.99 7.52
CA LEU A 8 -1.68 14.40 6.18
C LEU A 8 -2.64 13.24 5.88
N GLY A 9 -3.47 12.81 6.84
CA GLY A 9 -4.44 11.73 6.65
C GLY A 9 -3.86 10.31 6.68
N PHE A 10 -2.74 10.09 7.38
CA PHE A 10 -2.19 8.75 7.56
C PHE A 10 -3.12 7.88 8.41
N ILE A 11 -3.41 6.68 7.92
CA ILE A 11 -4.18 5.66 8.64
C ILE A 11 -3.19 4.74 9.37
N PHE A 12 -3.25 4.75 10.70
CA PHE A 12 -2.37 3.93 11.52
C PHE A 12 -2.97 2.55 11.76
N ILE A 13 -2.19 1.52 11.46
CA ILE A 13 -2.63 0.13 11.53
C ILE A 13 -1.88 -0.57 12.66
N ASP A 14 -2.63 -1.12 13.62
CA ASP A 14 -2.09 -2.04 14.61
C ASP A 14 -2.06 -3.46 14.02
N ARG A 15 -0.85 -3.94 13.73
CA ARG A 15 -0.61 -5.26 13.14
C ARG A 15 -0.97 -6.42 14.08
N LYS A 16 -1.08 -6.18 15.40
CA LYS A 16 -1.47 -7.20 16.38
C LYS A 16 -2.98 -7.51 16.34
N ARG A 17 -3.79 -6.65 15.72
CA ARG A 17 -5.27 -6.75 15.75
C ARG A 17 -5.90 -7.60 14.64
N GLY A 18 -5.10 -8.27 13.80
CA GLY A 18 -5.61 -9.21 12.78
C GLY A 18 -6.74 -8.61 11.93
N LEU A 19 -7.88 -9.31 11.80
CA LEU A 19 -9.05 -8.87 11.02
C LEU A 19 -9.65 -7.53 11.45
N ASN A 20 -9.53 -7.13 12.72
CA ASN A 20 -10.05 -5.84 13.19
C ASN A 20 -9.30 -4.65 12.58
N SER A 21 -8.06 -4.86 12.12
CA SER A 21 -7.30 -3.84 11.40
C SER A 21 -7.94 -3.47 10.06
N LEU A 22 -8.53 -4.45 9.35
CA LEU A 22 -9.10 -4.22 8.03
C LEU A 22 -10.39 -3.39 8.09
N ARG A 23 -11.26 -3.67 9.07
CA ARG A 23 -12.46 -2.85 9.31
C ARG A 23 -12.08 -1.41 9.65
N HIS A 24 -11.05 -1.23 10.48
CA HIS A 24 -10.53 0.09 10.81
C HIS A 24 -10.05 0.85 9.56
N ILE A 25 -9.25 0.21 8.71
CA ILE A 25 -8.77 0.80 7.45
C ILE A 25 -9.94 1.24 6.56
N ILE A 26 -10.92 0.36 6.35
CA ILE A 26 -12.08 0.68 5.49
C ILE A 26 -12.85 1.88 6.05
N ASN A 27 -13.15 1.91 7.34
CA ASN A 27 -13.87 3.02 7.95
C ASN A 27 -13.07 4.32 7.89
N SER A 28 -11.76 4.26 8.15
CA SER A 28 -10.88 5.44 8.02
C SER A 28 -10.83 5.98 6.58
N ILE A 29 -10.75 5.10 5.58
CA ILE A 29 -10.78 5.52 4.17
C ILE A 29 -12.12 6.18 3.83
N LYS A 30 -13.26 5.62 4.29
CA LYS A 30 -14.59 6.23 4.06
C LYS A 30 -14.66 7.65 4.62
N ASN A 31 -14.34 7.81 5.90
CA ASN A 31 -14.39 9.13 6.54
C ASN A 31 -13.49 10.14 5.84
N LEU A 32 -12.25 9.75 5.51
CA LEU A 32 -11.30 10.62 4.85
C LEU A 32 -11.69 10.98 3.41
N LYS A 33 -12.35 10.05 2.70
CA LYS A 33 -12.88 10.25 1.35
C LYS A 33 -14.00 11.28 1.35
N ASP A 34 -14.88 11.23 2.35
CA ASP A 34 -16.03 12.13 2.46
C ASP A 34 -15.59 13.56 2.83
N GLU A 35 -14.50 13.72 3.60
CA GLU A 35 -13.94 15.03 3.95
C GLU A 35 -13.19 15.70 2.79
N SER A 36 -12.47 14.93 1.96
CA SER A 36 -11.69 15.47 0.84
C SER A 36 -11.23 14.36 -0.11
N PRO A 37 -11.02 14.66 -1.41
CA PRO A 37 -10.39 13.70 -2.31
C PRO A 37 -8.94 13.46 -1.84
N LYS A 38 -8.68 12.26 -1.32
CA LYS A 38 -7.34 11.80 -0.93
C LYS A 38 -6.93 10.57 -1.73
N THR A 39 -5.67 10.55 -2.14
CA THR A 39 -5.04 9.36 -2.72
C THR A 39 -4.48 8.49 -1.59
N PHE A 40 -4.92 7.24 -1.54
CA PHE A 40 -4.45 6.26 -0.55
C PHE A 40 -3.40 5.35 -1.18
N ILE A 41 -2.24 5.25 -0.54
CA ILE A 41 -1.14 4.38 -0.96
C ILE A 41 -1.09 3.18 -0.02
N ILE A 42 -1.13 1.97 -0.58
CA ILE A 42 -1.09 0.71 0.17
C ILE A 42 0.03 -0.14 -0.39
N PHE A 43 0.85 -0.70 0.51
CA PHE A 43 1.84 -1.72 0.18
C PHE A 43 1.28 -3.09 0.61
N PRO A 44 0.70 -3.87 -0.33
CA PRO A 44 0.04 -5.14 -0.01
C PRO A 44 0.95 -6.08 0.78
N GLU A 45 2.24 -6.09 0.48
CA GLU A 45 3.21 -7.03 1.05
C GLU A 45 3.42 -6.82 2.55
N GLY A 46 3.13 -5.62 3.07
CA GLY A 46 3.30 -5.23 4.48
C GLY A 46 4.75 -5.11 4.97
N THR A 47 5.71 -5.53 4.14
CA THR A 47 7.15 -5.42 4.37
C THR A 47 7.87 -5.27 3.04
N ARG A 48 9.03 -4.60 3.05
CA ARG A 48 9.91 -4.52 1.89
C ARG A 48 10.50 -5.92 1.62
N LEU A 49 10.30 -6.41 0.40
CA LEU A 49 10.90 -7.64 -0.11
C LEU A 49 12.32 -7.37 -0.63
N LEU A 50 13.13 -8.42 -0.77
CA LEU A 50 14.42 -8.30 -1.43
C LEU A 50 14.23 -8.14 -2.95
N PRO A 51 15.17 -7.48 -3.65
CA PRO A 51 15.16 -7.44 -5.11
C PRO A 51 15.11 -8.86 -5.69
N GLY A 52 14.19 -9.08 -6.62
CA GLY A 52 13.96 -10.39 -7.25
C GLY A 52 13.01 -11.32 -6.48
N GLU A 53 12.73 -11.06 -5.20
CA GLU A 53 11.71 -11.81 -4.46
C GLU A 53 10.31 -11.30 -4.82
N LYS A 54 9.46 -12.22 -5.26
CA LYS A 54 8.02 -11.99 -5.42
C LYS A 54 7.29 -12.77 -4.34
N LYS A 55 6.36 -12.12 -3.64
CA LYS A 55 5.34 -12.87 -2.89
C LYS A 55 4.41 -13.51 -3.91
N LYS A 56 4.10 -14.80 -3.74
CA LYS A 56 3.18 -15.54 -4.61
C LYS A 56 1.76 -14.96 -4.61
N PHE A 57 1.37 -14.24 -3.56
CA PHE A 57 0.03 -13.68 -3.43
C PHE A 57 0.04 -12.32 -2.75
N LEU A 58 -0.73 -11.39 -3.32
CA LEU A 58 -1.13 -10.16 -2.66
C LEU A 58 -1.96 -10.47 -1.41
N THR A 59 -1.74 -9.69 -0.35
CA THR A 59 -2.47 -9.91 0.91
C THR A 59 -3.98 -9.74 0.68
N PRO A 60 -4.85 -10.66 1.15
CA PRO A 60 -6.29 -10.64 0.90
C PRO A 60 -6.98 -9.31 1.26
N GLY A 61 -6.36 -8.52 2.14
CA GLY A 61 -6.89 -7.24 2.57
C GLY A 61 -7.06 -6.20 1.46
N VAL A 62 -6.19 -6.20 0.44
CA VAL A 62 -6.34 -5.27 -0.70
C VAL A 62 -7.61 -5.58 -1.51
N PHE A 63 -7.93 -6.87 -1.67
CA PHE A 63 -9.15 -7.29 -2.35
C PHE A 63 -10.41 -6.83 -1.60
N ALA A 64 -10.40 -6.96 -0.27
CA ALA A 64 -11.52 -6.51 0.56
C ALA A 64 -11.71 -4.98 0.51
N ILE A 65 -10.61 -4.20 0.47
CA ILE A 65 -10.63 -2.74 0.36
C ILE A 65 -11.26 -2.32 -0.98
N LYS A 66 -10.80 -2.86 -2.12
CA LYS A 66 -11.39 -2.55 -3.44
C LYS A 66 -12.89 -2.87 -3.47
N LYS A 67 -13.26 -4.08 -3.03
CA LYS A 67 -14.66 -4.55 -3.04
C LYS A 67 -15.60 -3.68 -2.19
N LYS A 68 -15.11 -3.13 -1.07
CA LYS A 68 -15.93 -2.38 -0.12
C LYS A 68 -15.99 -0.87 -0.37
N LEU A 69 -14.98 -0.31 -1.02
CA LEU A 69 -14.85 1.14 -1.19
C LEU A 69 -15.18 1.63 -2.60
N ASN A 70 -15.26 0.70 -3.58
CA ASN A 70 -15.52 1.00 -4.99
C ASN A 70 -14.63 2.16 -5.50
N LEU A 71 -13.34 2.07 -5.18
CA LEU A 71 -12.32 3.06 -5.56
C LEU A 71 -11.45 2.49 -6.69
N PRO A 72 -10.98 3.34 -7.62
CA PRO A 72 -10.04 2.92 -8.63
C PRO A 72 -8.73 2.45 -7.98
N VAL A 73 -8.21 1.31 -8.43
CA VAL A 73 -6.95 0.74 -7.95
C VAL A 73 -5.94 0.80 -9.07
N ILE A 74 -4.90 1.62 -8.85
CA ILE A 74 -3.81 1.85 -9.81
C ILE A 74 -2.58 1.08 -9.32
N PRO A 75 -2.10 0.06 -10.05
CA PRO A 75 -0.87 -0.63 -9.70
C PRO A 75 0.33 0.30 -9.92
N VAL A 76 1.28 0.25 -8.99
CA VAL A 76 2.56 0.95 -9.11
C VAL A 76 3.68 -0.02 -8.77
N ARG A 77 4.68 -0.12 -9.65
CA ARG A 77 5.91 -0.91 -9.42
C ARG A 77 7.10 0.03 -9.34
N HIS A 78 8.03 -0.26 -8.45
CA HIS A 78 9.32 0.44 -8.40
C HIS A 78 10.49 -0.52 -8.12
N ASN A 79 11.70 -0.16 -8.54
CA ASN A 79 12.92 -0.95 -8.30
C ASN A 79 13.81 -0.40 -7.17
N SER A 80 13.32 0.52 -6.34
CA SER A 80 14.12 1.16 -5.27
C SER A 80 14.83 0.19 -4.32
N GLY A 81 14.31 -1.04 -4.14
CA GLY A 81 14.96 -2.07 -3.33
C GLY A 81 16.33 -2.51 -3.83
N GLU A 82 16.65 -2.32 -5.12
CA GLU A 82 17.97 -2.62 -5.71
C GLU A 82 19.05 -1.70 -5.13
N PHE A 83 18.71 -0.44 -4.90
CA PHE A 83 19.66 0.57 -4.39
C PHE A 83 19.57 0.77 -2.88
N TRP A 84 18.35 0.72 -2.33
CA TRP A 84 18.01 1.03 -0.94
C TRP A 84 17.50 -0.23 -0.23
N ARG A 85 18.41 -1.19 -0.02
CA ARG A 85 18.08 -2.51 0.55
C ARG A 85 17.55 -2.40 1.98
N ASN A 86 16.51 -3.18 2.27
CA ASN A 86 15.93 -3.26 3.61
C ASN A 86 16.98 -3.70 4.64
N LYS A 87 16.98 -3.08 5.83
CA LYS A 87 17.94 -3.32 6.93
C LYS A 87 19.43 -3.08 6.59
N LYS A 88 19.74 -2.41 5.47
CA LYS A 88 21.09 -1.90 5.22
C LYS A 88 21.13 -0.39 5.46
N PHE A 89 22.15 0.06 6.18
CA PHE A 89 22.36 1.48 6.45
C PHE A 89 22.83 2.23 5.20
N PHE A 90 23.71 1.60 4.42
CA PHE A 90 24.24 2.16 3.18
C PHE A 90 23.21 2.10 2.05
N LYS A 91 22.93 3.27 1.48
CA LYS A 91 22.17 3.44 0.25
C LYS A 91 23.17 3.61 -0.89
N THR A 92 22.96 2.88 -1.97
CA THR A 92 23.78 3.02 -3.18
C THR A 92 23.13 4.02 -4.14
N GLN A 93 23.94 4.64 -5.00
CA GLN A 93 23.42 5.51 -6.05
C GLN A 93 22.77 4.66 -7.16
N GLY A 94 21.78 5.23 -7.83
CA GLY A 94 21.18 4.67 -9.03
C GLY A 94 19.85 5.30 -9.36
N THR A 95 19.23 4.84 -10.44
CA THR A 95 17.97 5.39 -10.95
C THR A 95 16.80 4.54 -10.49
N ILE A 96 15.89 5.14 -9.73
CA ILE A 96 14.64 4.49 -9.33
C ILE A 96 13.62 4.66 -10.46
N HIS A 97 13.31 3.57 -11.13
CA HIS A 97 12.23 3.50 -12.09
C HIS A 97 10.92 3.24 -11.36
N VAL A 98 9.91 4.08 -11.64
CA VAL A 98 8.56 3.95 -11.12
C VAL A 98 7.62 3.80 -12.31
N ASN A 99 6.98 2.63 -12.40
CA ASN A 99 6.05 2.31 -13.47
C ASN A 99 4.63 2.35 -12.90
N VAL A 100 3.81 3.24 -13.45
CA VAL A 100 2.39 3.37 -13.12
C VAL A 100 1.59 2.65 -14.20
N PHE A 101 0.71 1.76 -13.79
CA PHE A 101 -0.09 0.94 -14.70
C PHE A 101 -1.54 1.44 -14.75
N PRO A 102 -2.31 1.06 -15.79
CA PRO A 102 -3.73 1.37 -15.85
C PRO A 102 -4.52 0.80 -14.66
N GLU A 103 -5.70 1.38 -14.40
CA GLU A 103 -6.60 0.87 -13.37
C GLU A 103 -6.93 -0.61 -13.57
N ILE A 104 -6.86 -1.38 -12.49
CA ILE A 104 -7.30 -2.78 -12.48
C ILE A 104 -8.83 -2.79 -12.51
N LYS A 105 -9.45 -3.10 -13.66
CA LYS A 105 -10.91 -3.24 -13.81
C LYS A 105 -11.43 -4.53 -13.15
N SER A 106 -10.94 -5.70 -13.58
CA SER A 106 -11.25 -7.01 -13.00
C SER A 106 -10.22 -7.41 -11.94
N LEU A 107 -10.68 -7.95 -10.81
CA LEU A 107 -9.80 -8.37 -9.72
C LEU A 107 -9.54 -9.89 -9.81
N ASP A 108 -8.90 -10.31 -10.90
CA ASP A 108 -8.50 -11.71 -11.05
C ASP A 108 -7.39 -12.02 -10.04
N LYS A 109 -7.48 -13.20 -9.41
CA LYS A 109 -6.65 -13.63 -8.26
C LYS A 109 -5.15 -13.77 -8.58
N GLU A 110 -4.73 -13.43 -9.79
CA GLU A 110 -3.39 -13.67 -10.33
C GLU A 110 -2.73 -12.34 -10.71
N ILE A 111 -2.18 -11.65 -9.71
CA ILE A 111 -1.16 -10.60 -9.86
C ILE A 111 -0.03 -10.88 -8.87
#